data_AF-A0A1M3KEL1-F1
#
_entry.id   AF-A0A1M3KEL1-F1
#
_cell.length_a   1.000
_cell.length_b   1.000
_cell.length_c   1.000
_cell.angle_alpha   90.00
_cell.angle_beta   90.00
_cell.angle_gamma   90.00
#
_symmetry.space_group_name_H-M   'P 1'
#
loop_
_entity.id
_entity.type
_entity.pdbx_description
1 polymer ?
#
loop_
_entity_poly.entity_id
_entity_poly.type
_entity_poly.pdbx_seq_one_letter_code
_entity_poly.pdbx_strand_id
1 'polypeptide(L)'
;MQTMMKSLSPIGFSKNMLTILSSAADEVLGHLRTNSSKKDWQPKENEDICGDTNLVLESFQDSKRLEEKYGKLGSLGLATRIGEASFRCFVRQEGEDYQLTDMNYRLMSLNQRFLFGLEKVAEFVNLNLKWQIDVFDNLEEWVWQISHHPDSWQWNQVWAFYFSGLLREYLSWTSGGRYFVLSPQLIDNNSEIVHQIRISKTPLGN
;
A
#
# COMPACT_ATOMS: atom_id res chain seq x y z
N MET A 1 28.10 11.77 -5.94
CA MET A 1 26.67 11.84 -6.34
C MET A 1 25.77 11.29 -5.22
N GLN A 2 25.86 11.86 -4.02
CA GLN A 2 25.17 11.43 -2.79
C GLN A 2 24.83 12.70 -1.99
N THR A 3 23.85 13.50 -2.44
CA THR A 3 23.51 14.75 -1.72
C THR A 3 22.04 15.18 -1.82
N MET A 4 21.11 14.30 -2.22
CA MET A 4 19.67 14.63 -2.19
C MET A 4 18.78 13.48 -1.68
N MET A 5 19.08 12.95 -0.50
CA MET A 5 18.11 12.13 0.26
C MET A 5 17.96 12.60 1.72
N LYS A 6 18.44 13.80 2.05
CA LYS A 6 18.58 14.25 3.46
C LYS A 6 17.47 15.15 4.00
N SER A 7 16.39 15.42 3.26
CA SER A 7 15.31 16.29 3.77
C SER A 7 13.89 15.77 3.55
N LEU A 8 13.70 14.51 3.17
CA LEU A 8 12.38 13.93 2.94
C LEU A 8 12.28 12.57 3.63
N SER A 9 12.48 12.53 4.95
CA SER A 9 11.67 11.58 5.72
C SER A 9 10.38 12.33 6.05
N PRO A 10 9.28 12.14 5.29
CA PRO A 10 7.97 12.53 5.78
C PRO A 10 7.85 11.93 7.18
N ILE A 11 7.59 12.81 8.15
CA ILE A 11 7.48 12.48 9.58
C ILE A 11 6.70 11.15 9.73
N GLY A 12 7.38 10.11 10.21
CA GLY A 12 6.76 8.83 10.57
C GLY A 12 7.01 7.63 9.67
N PHE A 13 7.64 7.75 8.49
CA PHE A 13 7.99 6.58 7.67
C PHE A 13 9.40 6.05 7.96
N SER A 14 9.53 4.72 8.01
CA SER A 14 10.85 4.08 7.97
C SER A 14 11.49 4.18 6.58
N LYS A 15 12.78 3.84 6.49
CA LYS A 15 13.50 3.75 5.21
C LYS A 15 12.92 2.67 4.29
N ASN A 16 12.47 1.54 4.84
CA ASN A 16 11.90 0.45 4.03
C ASN A 16 10.54 0.87 3.45
N MET A 17 9.68 1.51 4.27
CA MET A 17 8.41 2.05 3.75
C MET A 17 8.63 3.08 2.65
N LEU A 18 9.58 4.00 2.86
CA LEU A 18 9.88 5.02 1.85
C LEU A 18 10.36 4.40 0.54
N THR A 19 11.17 3.35 0.62
CA THR A 19 11.67 2.64 -0.57
C THR A 19 10.52 1.98 -1.32
N ILE A 20 9.61 1.30 -0.62
CA ILE A 20 8.44 0.66 -1.22
C ILE A 20 7.50 1.70 -1.83
N LEU A 21 7.11 2.74 -1.08
CA LEU A 21 6.21 3.78 -1.57
C LEU A 21 6.79 4.54 -2.77
N SER A 22 8.08 4.89 -2.73
CA SER A 22 8.73 5.57 -3.86
C SER A 22 8.77 4.68 -5.10
N SER A 23 9.15 3.40 -4.93
CA SER A 23 9.18 2.44 -6.04
C SER A 23 7.80 2.21 -6.63
N ALA A 24 6.77 2.15 -5.80
CA ALA A 24 5.39 1.99 -6.21
C ALA A 24 4.84 3.22 -6.93
N ALA A 25 5.12 4.42 -6.40
CA ALA A 25 4.76 5.68 -7.05
C ALA A 25 5.45 5.81 -8.43
N ASP A 26 6.75 5.52 -8.49
CA ASP A 26 7.51 5.50 -9.75
C ASP A 26 6.90 4.50 -10.75
N GLU A 27 6.53 3.29 -10.31
CA GLU A 27 5.89 2.29 -11.17
C GLU A 27 4.55 2.79 -11.74
N VAL A 28 3.72 3.42 -10.92
CA VAL A 28 2.38 3.90 -11.30
C VAL A 28 2.42 5.15 -12.17
N LEU A 29 3.35 6.07 -11.88
CA LEU A 29 3.55 7.31 -12.63
C LEU A 29 4.38 7.11 -13.92
N GLY A 30 4.90 5.90 -14.15
CA GLY A 30 5.67 5.56 -15.34
C GLY A 30 7.16 5.95 -15.28
N HIS A 31 7.68 6.23 -14.08
CA HIS A 31 9.10 6.48 -13.81
C HIS A 31 9.86 5.16 -13.61
N LEU A 32 9.74 4.22 -14.54
CA LEU A 32 10.61 3.06 -14.53
C LEU A 32 12.05 3.54 -14.73
N ARG A 33 12.92 3.35 -13.73
CA ARG A 33 14.38 3.38 -13.93
C ARG A 33 14.69 2.34 -15.00
N THR A 34 14.84 2.80 -16.23
CA THR A 34 15.12 1.98 -17.40
C THR A 34 16.51 1.38 -17.27
N ASN A 35 16.62 0.20 -16.68
CA ASN A 35 17.74 -0.68 -16.98
C ASN A 35 17.51 -1.23 -18.40
N SER A 36 18.16 -0.57 -19.36
CA SER A 36 18.40 -0.95 -20.76
C SER A 36 17.29 -0.69 -21.80
N SER A 37 17.68 0.14 -22.79
CA SER A 37 17.32 0.06 -24.22
C SER A 37 15.83 0.02 -24.61
N LYS A 38 15.20 1.19 -24.68
CA LYS A 38 14.24 1.49 -25.77
C LYS A 38 14.46 2.91 -26.27
N LYS A 39 15.02 3.01 -27.48
CA LYS A 39 14.92 4.18 -28.34
C LYS A 39 13.44 4.39 -28.70
N ASP A 40 13.06 5.65 -28.91
CA ASP A 40 11.80 6.11 -29.52
C ASP A 40 10.64 6.53 -28.62
N TRP A 41 10.92 6.99 -27.39
CA TRP A 41 9.98 7.90 -26.71
C TRP A 41 10.71 9.15 -26.20
N GLN A 42 10.38 10.31 -26.76
CA GLN A 42 10.86 11.60 -26.27
C GLN A 42 9.73 12.29 -25.48
N PRO A 43 9.84 12.40 -24.14
CA PRO A 43 8.91 13.22 -23.38
C PRO A 43 9.12 14.69 -23.76
N LYS A 44 8.01 15.45 -23.82
CA LYS A 44 8.07 16.91 -23.99
C LYS A 44 8.84 17.51 -22.80
N GLU A 45 9.81 18.38 -23.07
CA GLU A 45 10.82 18.90 -22.13
C GLU A 45 10.29 19.73 -20.92
N ASN A 46 9.00 19.67 -20.57
CA ASN A 46 8.40 20.49 -19.51
C ASN A 46 7.53 19.72 -18.48
N GLU A 47 7.51 18.38 -18.48
CA GLU A 47 6.85 17.64 -17.40
C GLU A 47 7.87 17.33 -16.30
N ASP A 48 7.70 17.98 -15.14
CA ASP A 48 8.56 17.83 -13.96
C ASP A 48 8.27 16.48 -13.26
N ILE A 49 8.63 15.42 -13.96
CA ILE A 49 8.34 14.00 -13.70
C ILE A 49 8.91 13.55 -12.33
N CYS A 50 10.05 14.07 -11.89
CA CYS A 50 10.61 13.76 -10.56
C CYS A 50 9.83 14.42 -9.40
N GLY A 51 9.05 15.48 -9.68
CA GLY A 51 8.21 16.15 -8.68
C GLY A 51 7.04 15.29 -8.22
N ASP A 52 6.59 14.35 -9.04
CA ASP A 52 5.32 13.65 -8.83
C ASP A 52 5.41 12.54 -7.79
N THR A 53 6.55 11.84 -7.72
CA THR A 53 6.79 10.87 -6.64
C THR A 53 6.87 11.56 -5.28
N ASN A 54 7.56 12.70 -5.18
CA ASN A 54 7.61 13.46 -3.92
C ASN A 54 6.23 14.00 -3.53
N LEU A 55 5.49 14.54 -4.50
CA LEU A 55 4.10 15.00 -4.30
C LEU A 55 3.21 13.86 -3.77
N VAL A 56 3.35 12.65 -4.32
CA VAL A 56 2.63 11.46 -3.85
C VAL A 56 3.02 11.11 -2.41
N LEU A 57 4.31 11.11 -2.08
CA LEU A 57 4.77 10.81 -0.71
C LEU A 57 4.25 11.82 0.31
N GLU A 58 4.25 13.11 -0.05
CA GLU A 58 3.68 14.18 0.77
C GLU A 58 2.16 14.06 0.90
N SER A 59 1.47 13.55 -0.13
CA SER A 59 0.01 13.42 -0.13
C SER A 59 -0.54 12.46 0.93
N PHE A 60 0.30 11.50 1.35
CA PHE A 60 -0.04 10.62 2.45
C PHE A 60 -0.12 11.37 3.80
N GLN A 61 0.48 12.56 3.90
CA GLN A 61 0.34 13.43 5.06
C GLN A 61 -0.76 14.48 4.85
N ASP A 62 -0.88 15.01 3.64
CA ASP A 62 -1.90 16.01 3.27
C ASP A 62 -2.47 15.72 1.88
N SER A 63 -3.71 15.20 1.83
CA SER A 63 -4.34 14.81 0.56
C SER A 63 -4.56 15.98 -0.41
N LYS A 64 -4.61 17.23 0.09
CA LYS A 64 -4.95 18.41 -0.70
C LYS A 64 -4.04 18.60 -1.91
N ARG A 65 -2.73 18.39 -1.74
CA ARG A 65 -1.75 18.59 -2.82
C ARG A 65 -2.00 17.67 -4.02
N LEU A 66 -2.39 16.42 -3.75
CA LEU A 66 -2.68 15.45 -4.80
C LEU A 66 -4.05 15.72 -5.43
N GLU A 67 -5.02 16.15 -4.62
CA GLU A 67 -6.35 16.57 -5.10
C GLU A 67 -6.28 17.80 -6.01
N GLU A 68 -5.42 18.77 -5.71
CA GLU A 68 -5.21 19.95 -6.55
C GLU A 68 -4.68 19.59 -7.93
N LYS A 69 -3.79 18.60 -8.02
CA LYS A 69 -3.18 18.17 -9.29
C LYS A 69 -4.06 17.21 -10.09
N TYR A 70 -4.63 16.20 -9.43
CA TYR A 70 -5.31 15.08 -10.11
C TYR A 70 -6.83 15.07 -9.91
N GLY A 71 -7.37 16.01 -9.12
CA GLY A 71 -8.75 15.99 -8.65
C GLY A 71 -8.99 14.95 -7.57
N LYS A 72 -10.09 15.09 -6.84
CA LYS A 72 -10.44 14.19 -5.73
C LYS A 72 -10.52 12.72 -6.12
N LEU A 73 -11.19 12.39 -7.24
CA LEU A 73 -11.29 10.99 -7.66
C LEU A 73 -9.97 10.47 -8.23
N GLY A 74 -9.21 11.32 -8.91
CA GLY A 74 -7.90 10.96 -9.45
C GLY A 74 -6.89 10.66 -8.36
N SER A 75 -6.86 11.46 -7.28
CA SER A 75 -5.97 11.21 -6.13
C SER A 75 -6.28 9.89 -5.44
N LEU A 76 -7.56 9.56 -5.24
CA LEU A 76 -7.98 8.29 -4.63
C LEU A 76 -7.72 7.07 -5.54
N GLY A 77 -7.94 7.22 -6.85
CA GLY A 77 -7.58 6.20 -7.83
C GLY A 77 -6.08 5.94 -7.86
N LEU A 78 -5.28 7.01 -7.85
CA LEU A 78 -3.83 6.95 -7.80
C LEU A 78 -3.35 6.26 -6.52
N ALA A 79 -3.90 6.63 -5.36
CA ALA A 79 -3.59 5.99 -4.08
C ALA A 79 -3.86 4.48 -4.11
N THR A 80 -4.97 4.05 -4.73
CA THR A 80 -5.31 2.62 -4.90
C THR A 80 -4.26 1.90 -5.75
N ARG A 81 -3.89 2.49 -6.89
CA ARG A 81 -2.87 1.91 -7.79
C ARG A 81 -1.49 1.83 -7.13
N ILE A 82 -1.13 2.85 -6.34
CA ILE A 82 0.10 2.85 -5.54
C ILE A 82 0.03 1.75 -4.49
N GLY A 83 -1.10 1.55 -3.81
CA GLY A 83 -1.30 0.43 -2.89
C GLY A 83 -1.04 -0.92 -3.55
N GLU A 84 -1.62 -1.16 -4.72
CA GLU A 84 -1.38 -2.38 -5.49
C GLU A 84 0.11 -2.55 -5.87
N ALA A 85 0.74 -1.49 -6.40
CA ALA A 85 2.17 -1.51 -6.74
C ALA A 85 3.08 -1.68 -5.51
N SER A 86 2.70 -1.12 -4.36
CA SER A 86 3.41 -1.27 -3.10
C SER A 86 3.45 -2.72 -2.65
N PHE A 87 2.35 -3.48 -2.79
CA PHE A 87 2.38 -4.90 -2.45
C PHE A 87 3.36 -5.68 -3.34
N ARG A 88 3.36 -5.41 -4.66
CA ARG A 88 4.33 -6.03 -5.58
C ARG A 88 5.77 -5.64 -5.24
N CYS A 89 6.02 -4.40 -4.83
CA CYS A 89 7.33 -3.96 -4.36
C CYS A 89 7.73 -4.66 -3.06
N PHE A 90 6.81 -4.74 -2.10
CA PHE A 90 6.99 -5.42 -0.83
C PHE A 90 7.38 -6.88 -1.02
N VAL A 91 6.63 -7.67 -1.80
CA VAL A 91 6.98 -9.09 -2.02
C VAL A 91 8.33 -9.24 -2.73
N ARG A 92 8.68 -8.34 -3.66
CA ARG A 92 9.98 -8.37 -4.36
C ARG A 92 11.16 -8.08 -3.44
N GLN A 93 10.99 -7.18 -2.46
CA GLN A 93 12.08 -6.66 -1.64
C GLN A 93 12.18 -7.37 -0.29
N GLU A 94 11.03 -7.70 0.33
CA GLU A 94 10.94 -8.18 1.71
C GLU A 94 10.24 -9.57 1.77
N GLY A 95 9.79 -10.13 0.64
CA GLY A 95 8.97 -11.36 0.64
C GLY A 95 9.67 -12.58 1.24
N GLU A 96 10.99 -12.65 1.15
CA GLU A 96 11.80 -13.70 1.79
C GLU A 96 11.87 -13.51 3.31
N ASP A 97 12.18 -12.29 3.77
CA ASP A 97 12.25 -11.96 5.19
C ASP A 97 10.90 -12.17 5.91
N TYR A 98 9.80 -11.96 5.19
CA TYR A 98 8.44 -12.20 5.68
C TYR A 98 7.89 -13.60 5.32
N GLN A 99 8.71 -14.49 4.77
CA GLN A 99 8.39 -15.89 4.46
C GLN A 99 7.21 -16.08 3.49
N LEU A 100 6.87 -15.06 2.71
CA LEU A 100 5.78 -15.10 1.73
C LEU A 100 6.18 -15.86 0.46
N THR A 101 7.48 -16.01 0.21
CA THR A 101 7.99 -16.74 -0.97
C THR A 101 8.36 -18.19 -0.68
N ASP A 102 8.33 -18.59 0.59
CA ASP A 102 8.82 -19.87 1.09
C ASP A 102 7.96 -21.05 0.64
N MET A 103 8.59 -22.24 0.60
CA MET A 103 7.86 -23.47 0.31
C MET A 103 6.78 -23.74 1.34
N ASN A 104 7.03 -23.46 2.62
CA ASN A 104 6.07 -23.67 3.70
C ASN A 104 4.80 -22.85 3.46
N TYR A 105 4.95 -21.56 3.09
CA TYR A 105 3.83 -20.72 2.71
C TYR A 105 3.06 -21.30 1.52
N ARG A 106 3.75 -21.75 0.47
CA ARG A 106 3.12 -22.32 -0.73
C ARG A 106 2.32 -23.61 -0.46
N LEU A 107 2.71 -24.39 0.54
CA LEU A 107 2.05 -25.64 0.93
C LEU A 107 0.83 -25.42 1.84
N MET A 108 0.64 -24.20 2.39
CA MET A 108 -0.54 -23.88 3.19
C MET A 108 -1.82 -23.90 2.33
N SER A 109 -2.94 -24.23 2.97
CA SER A 109 -4.26 -24.04 2.35
C SER A 109 -4.48 -22.57 2.00
N LEU A 110 -5.38 -22.29 1.05
CA LEU A 110 -5.62 -20.91 0.60
C LEU A 110 -6.02 -19.98 1.76
N ASN A 111 -6.89 -20.43 2.68
CA ASN A 111 -7.30 -19.63 3.83
C ASN A 111 -6.15 -19.37 4.81
N GLN A 112 -5.28 -20.37 5.04
CA GLN A 112 -4.09 -20.20 5.87
C GLN A 112 -3.11 -19.21 5.23
N ARG A 113 -2.91 -19.30 3.90
CA ARG A 113 -2.08 -18.34 3.17
C ARG A 113 -2.63 -16.93 3.32
N PHE A 114 -3.95 -16.76 3.17
CA PHE A 114 -4.59 -15.47 3.34
C PHE A 114 -4.35 -14.86 4.71
N LEU A 115 -4.67 -15.58 5.78
CA LEU A 115 -4.46 -15.07 7.14
C LEU A 115 -2.97 -14.77 7.39
N PHE A 116 -2.08 -15.71 7.06
CA PHE A 116 -0.64 -15.54 7.25
C PHE A 116 -0.10 -14.30 6.54
N GLY A 117 -0.41 -14.11 5.26
CA GLY A 117 0.09 -12.95 4.55
C GLY A 117 -0.59 -11.64 4.97
N LEU A 118 -1.84 -11.66 5.43
CA LEU A 118 -2.43 -10.47 6.07
C LEU A 118 -1.63 -10.08 7.31
N GLU A 119 -1.36 -11.04 8.20
CA GLU A 119 -0.57 -10.81 9.41
C GLU A 119 0.84 -10.30 9.08
N LYS A 120 1.50 -10.84 8.04
CA LYS A 120 2.84 -10.40 7.62
C LYS A 120 2.85 -9.00 7.03
N VAL A 121 1.85 -8.64 6.22
CA VAL A 121 1.70 -7.28 5.71
C VAL A 121 1.41 -6.31 6.87
N ALA A 122 0.60 -6.72 7.86
CA ALA A 122 0.30 -5.92 9.04
C ALA A 122 1.55 -5.71 9.90
N GLU A 123 2.33 -6.77 10.13
CA GLU A 123 3.62 -6.74 10.80
C GLU A 123 4.59 -5.76 10.12
N PHE A 124 4.72 -5.84 8.79
CA PHE A 124 5.52 -4.89 8.03
C PHE A 124 5.03 -3.45 8.25
N VAL A 125 3.74 -3.21 8.15
CA VAL A 125 3.19 -1.86 8.33
C VAL A 125 3.41 -1.34 9.75
N ASN A 126 3.18 -2.16 10.78
CA ASN A 126 3.38 -1.78 12.19
C ASN A 126 4.83 -1.41 12.51
N LEU A 127 5.80 -2.08 11.88
CA LEU A 127 7.21 -1.77 12.04
C LEU A 127 7.65 -0.49 11.31
N ASN A 128 6.93 -0.13 10.25
CA ASN A 128 7.41 0.85 9.28
C ASN A 128 6.54 2.12 9.19
N LEU A 129 5.33 2.09 9.76
CA LEU A 129 4.41 3.21 9.96
C LEU A 129 4.15 3.44 11.45
N LYS A 130 3.52 4.56 11.78
CA LYS A 130 3.15 4.92 13.16
C LYS A 130 1.76 4.45 13.58
N TRP A 131 1.16 3.52 12.85
CA TRP A 131 -0.15 2.97 13.18
C TRP A 131 -0.03 1.55 13.70
N GLN A 132 -1.03 1.16 14.48
CA GLN A 132 -1.21 -0.23 14.89
C GLN A 132 -2.25 -0.88 13.99
N ILE A 133 -1.90 -2.03 13.44
CA ILE A 133 -2.75 -2.86 12.61
C ILE A 133 -2.88 -4.23 13.24
N ASP A 134 -4.11 -4.64 13.45
CA ASP A 134 -4.47 -5.96 13.96
C ASP A 134 -5.33 -6.69 12.92
N VAL A 135 -5.12 -8.00 12.79
CA VAL A 135 -5.87 -8.87 11.89
C VAL A 135 -6.70 -9.83 12.72
N PHE A 136 -8.00 -9.86 12.46
CA PHE A 136 -8.92 -10.79 13.11
C PHE A 136 -9.49 -11.79 12.10
N ASP A 137 -9.58 -13.05 12.53
CA ASP A 137 -10.17 -14.13 11.73
C ASP A 137 -11.54 -14.53 12.29
N ASN A 138 -12.60 -14.15 11.58
CA ASN A 138 -13.97 -14.52 11.92
C ASN A 138 -14.45 -15.66 11.01
N LEU A 139 -15.64 -16.24 11.27
CA LEU A 139 -16.16 -17.34 10.46
C LEU A 139 -16.31 -16.98 8.96
N GLU A 140 -16.81 -15.78 8.66
CA GLU A 140 -17.16 -15.36 7.30
C GLU A 140 -16.16 -14.39 6.67
N GLU A 141 -15.36 -13.71 7.49
CA GLU A 141 -14.55 -12.56 7.06
C GLU A 141 -13.22 -12.51 7.81
N TRP A 142 -12.21 -11.95 7.16
CA TRP A 142 -11.05 -11.38 7.84
C TRP A 142 -11.30 -9.89 8.09
N VAL A 143 -10.89 -9.39 9.26
CA VAL A 143 -10.99 -7.97 9.60
C VAL A 143 -9.60 -7.40 9.77
N TRP A 144 -9.26 -6.43 8.92
CA TRP A 144 -8.05 -5.64 9.01
C TRP A 144 -8.37 -4.33 9.73
N GLN A 145 -7.93 -4.21 10.97
CA GLN A 145 -8.27 -3.08 11.84
C GLN A 145 -7.06 -2.18 12.03
N ILE A 146 -7.28 -0.88 11.94
CA ILE A 146 -6.25 0.14 12.14
C ILE A 146 -6.67 1.00 13.31
N SER A 147 -5.77 1.14 14.28
CA SER A 147 -5.98 1.91 15.50
C SER A 147 -5.01 3.08 15.58
N HIS A 148 -5.47 4.18 16.19
CA HIS A 148 -4.64 5.34 16.47
C HIS A 148 -3.54 4.97 17.48
N HIS A 149 -2.34 5.47 17.25
CA HIS A 149 -1.27 5.53 18.25
C HIS A 149 -1.08 6.99 18.69
N PRO A 150 -0.69 7.30 19.95
CA PRO A 150 -0.50 8.68 20.40
C PRO A 150 0.41 9.54 19.50
N ASP A 151 1.40 8.91 18.86
CA ASP A 151 2.37 9.54 17.95
C ASP A 151 2.00 9.44 16.46
N SER A 152 0.81 8.92 16.15
CA SER A 152 0.36 8.78 14.77
C SER A 152 -0.22 10.09 14.22
N TRP A 153 0.04 10.32 12.95
CA TRP A 153 -0.58 11.42 12.20
C TRP A 153 -2.04 11.07 11.85
N GLN A 154 -2.82 12.09 11.49
CA GLN A 154 -4.25 11.95 11.25
C GLN A 154 -4.53 11.01 10.08
N TRP A 155 -5.41 10.04 10.31
CA TRP A 155 -5.94 9.20 9.26
C TRP A 155 -6.63 10.06 8.18
N ASN A 156 -6.35 9.78 6.91
CA ASN A 156 -6.98 10.48 5.78
C ASN A 156 -7.47 9.48 4.72
N GLN A 157 -8.24 9.98 3.76
CA GLN A 157 -8.87 9.14 2.74
C GLN A 157 -7.86 8.48 1.78
N VAL A 158 -6.69 9.09 1.54
CA VAL A 158 -5.64 8.53 0.68
C VAL A 158 -5.20 7.18 1.23
N TRP A 159 -5.06 7.04 2.55
CA TRP A 159 -4.67 5.78 3.17
C TRP A 159 -5.72 4.69 3.11
N ALA A 160 -7.00 5.03 3.28
CA ALA A 160 -8.07 4.07 3.12
C ALA A 160 -8.05 3.42 1.72
N PHE A 161 -7.82 4.23 0.68
CA PHE A 161 -7.74 3.75 -0.70
C PHE A 161 -6.41 3.03 -0.98
N TYR A 162 -5.30 3.51 -0.42
CA TYR A 162 -4.01 2.82 -0.48
C TYR A 162 -4.08 1.42 0.09
N PHE A 163 -4.55 1.24 1.33
CA PHE A 163 -4.64 -0.09 1.94
C PHE A 163 -5.64 -0.98 1.23
N SER A 164 -6.74 -0.41 0.72
CA SER A 164 -7.68 -1.18 -0.11
C SER A 164 -7.00 -1.74 -1.37
N GLY A 165 -6.14 -0.95 -2.02
CA GLY A 165 -5.32 -1.41 -3.15
C GLY A 165 -4.28 -2.46 -2.76
N LEU A 166 -3.55 -2.22 -1.67
CA LEU A 166 -2.54 -3.13 -1.11
C LEU A 166 -3.12 -4.52 -0.84
N LEU A 167 -4.22 -4.57 -0.09
CA LEU A 167 -4.88 -5.81 0.29
C LEU A 167 -5.52 -6.51 -0.91
N ARG A 168 -6.08 -5.75 -1.86
CA ARG A 168 -6.63 -6.32 -3.09
C ARG A 168 -5.56 -7.02 -3.92
N GLU A 169 -4.41 -6.38 -4.11
CA GLU A 169 -3.30 -6.98 -4.85
C GLU A 169 -2.78 -8.23 -4.14
N TYR A 170 -2.64 -8.18 -2.82
CA TYR A 170 -2.25 -9.33 -2.01
C TYR A 170 -3.18 -10.54 -2.21
N LEU A 171 -4.49 -10.32 -2.13
CA LEU A 171 -5.49 -11.38 -2.26
C LEU A 171 -5.49 -11.95 -3.68
N SER A 172 -5.37 -11.08 -4.69
CA SER A 172 -5.23 -11.48 -6.09
C SER A 172 -3.98 -12.34 -6.29
N TRP A 173 -2.82 -11.88 -5.80
CA TRP A 173 -1.54 -12.60 -5.90
C TRP A 173 -1.59 -13.98 -5.25
N THR A 174 -2.12 -14.06 -4.03
CA THR A 174 -2.19 -15.31 -3.26
C THR A 174 -3.15 -16.34 -3.89
N SER A 175 -4.25 -15.86 -4.46
CA SER A 175 -5.31 -16.70 -5.02
C SER A 175 -5.14 -17.05 -6.50
N GLY A 176 -4.12 -16.50 -7.17
CA GLY A 176 -3.93 -16.66 -8.61
C GLY A 176 -4.91 -15.84 -9.45
N GLY A 177 -5.29 -14.64 -8.98
CA GLY A 177 -6.08 -13.66 -9.72
C GLY A 177 -7.57 -13.60 -9.36
N ARG A 178 -8.00 -14.24 -8.27
CA ARG A 178 -9.41 -14.15 -7.82
C ARG A 178 -9.65 -12.83 -7.08
N TYR A 179 -10.86 -12.32 -7.24
CA TYR A 179 -11.30 -11.09 -6.59
C TYR A 179 -12.13 -11.40 -5.35
N PHE A 180 -11.85 -10.68 -4.27
CA PHE A 180 -12.59 -10.79 -3.01
C PHE A 180 -13.24 -9.44 -2.70
N VAL A 181 -14.36 -9.47 -1.99
CA VAL A 181 -15.06 -8.25 -1.57
C VAL A 181 -14.30 -7.63 -0.41
N LEU A 182 -13.85 -6.38 -0.60
CA LEU A 182 -13.31 -5.53 0.46
C LEU A 182 -14.35 -4.46 0.79
N SER A 183 -14.73 -4.40 2.06
CA SER A 183 -15.69 -3.44 2.61
C SER A 183 -14.96 -2.52 3.59
N PRO A 184 -14.33 -1.43 3.12
CA PRO A 184 -13.72 -0.42 3.98
C PRO A 184 -14.79 0.32 4.77
N GLN A 185 -14.55 0.52 6.06
CA GLN A 185 -15.45 1.17 7.01
C GLN A 185 -14.66 2.20 7.82
N LEU A 186 -15.15 3.42 7.86
CA LEU A 186 -14.68 4.43 8.81
C LEU A 186 -15.39 4.18 10.13
N ILE A 187 -14.62 4.09 11.21
CA ILE A 187 -15.15 3.96 12.57
C ILE A 187 -15.15 5.36 13.20
N ASP A 188 -16.10 5.61 14.10
CA ASP A 188 -16.31 6.90 14.74
C ASP A 188 -15.02 7.45 15.39
N ASN A 189 -14.84 8.77 15.30
CA ASN A 189 -13.66 9.51 15.76
C ASN A 189 -13.42 9.42 17.28
N ASN A 190 -14.43 8.97 18.04
CA ASN A 190 -14.34 8.77 19.49
C ASN A 190 -13.80 7.38 19.88
N SER A 191 -13.59 6.50 18.91
CA SER A 191 -13.01 5.18 19.16
C SER A 191 -11.49 5.21 18.90
N GLU A 192 -10.76 4.31 19.55
CA GLU A 192 -9.33 4.12 19.26
C GLU A 192 -9.09 3.58 17.84
N ILE A 193 -10.13 3.04 17.21
CA ILE A 193 -10.10 2.46 15.86
C ILE A 193 -10.39 3.55 14.84
N VAL A 194 -9.49 3.77 13.89
CA VAL A 194 -9.66 4.79 12.83
C VAL A 194 -10.26 4.22 11.56
N HIS A 195 -9.96 2.96 11.26
CA HIS A 195 -10.40 2.33 10.02
C HIS A 195 -10.45 0.82 10.14
N GLN A 196 -11.40 0.22 9.44
CA GLN A 196 -11.48 -1.23 9.29
C GLN A 196 -11.71 -1.60 7.83
N ILE A 197 -11.07 -2.67 7.37
CA ILE A 197 -11.38 -3.29 6.08
C ILE A 197 -11.82 -4.71 6.35
N ARG A 198 -13.10 -4.99 6.06
CA ARG A 198 -13.65 -6.34 6.11
C ARG A 198 -13.43 -7.03 4.77
N ILE A 199 -12.92 -8.25 4.80
CA ILE A 199 -12.57 -9.03 3.62
C ILE A 199 -13.41 -10.30 3.66
N SER A 200 -14.31 -10.48 2.70
CA SER A 200 -15.08 -11.73 2.60
C SER A 200 -14.14 -12.90 2.30
N LYS A 201 -14.36 -14.04 2.96
CA LYS A 201 -13.64 -15.29 2.64
C LYS A 201 -14.08 -15.93 1.31
N THR A 202 -15.19 -15.46 0.74
CA THR A 202 -15.73 -15.95 -0.52
C THR A 202 -15.34 -15.00 -1.66
N PRO A 203 -14.73 -15.50 -2.74
CA PRO A 203 -14.43 -14.68 -3.91
C PRO A 203 -15.71 -14.31 -4.66
N LEU A 204 -15.65 -13.21 -5.41
CA LEU A 204 -16.70 -12.79 -6.33
C LEU A 204 -16.80 -13.77 -7.51
N GLY A 205 -18.04 -14.19 -7.84
CA GLY A 205 -18.32 -15.03 -9.00
C GLY A 205 -18.22 -16.55 -8.78
N ASN A 206 -18.31 -17.01 -7.52
CA ASN A 206 -18.52 -18.41 -7.19
C ASN A 206 -19.97 -18.86 -7.38
#